data_AF-A0A6C0HGH3-F1
#
_entry.id   AF-A0A6C0HGH3-F1
#
_cell.length_a   1.000
_cell.length_b   1.000
_cell.length_c   1.000
_cell.angle_alpha   90.00
_cell.angle_beta   90.00
_cell.angle_gamma   90.00
#
_symmetry.space_group_name_H-M   'P 1'
#
loop_
_entity.id
_entity.type
_entity.pdbx_description
1 polymer ?
#
loop_
_entity_poly.entity_id
_entity_poly.type
_entity_poly.pdbx_seq_one_letter_code
_entity_poly.pdbx_strand_id
1 'polypeptide(L)'
;MNNDKIDNIIRSFDDVTEITIEMSKPIYSTDNELNCGNIHYADKKYMLDFETRDKIINFKKKFVFVNETDIYPSYNYNGNCINYLQFIFGFKDINVNYVFKNNNIYDLRKSNVICYHHYHEQLCIKHDILEYIPGHYAMNGVDPYYMKNPLWKIKENDDIYLLMYCEKDTVCKLSIESYQKILDFEKNSNNNNKLTWHKHSNGYILCSYKSLFIHQIIMNCFGNGKGTKHLSVDHIDRNPINNRLENLRLASREEQEQNSKGIMKGTKRARKSSTKPLPEGITQDMMRKYVNYYEEVVGKNKDKIRSFFKIETHPKLEKIWTGTKSNKIPILEKLTIINKVVDDLENDIFPAKIATLKI
;
A
#
# COMPACT_ATOMS: atom_id res chain seq x y z
N MET A 1 10.63 -24.57 51.07
CA MET A 1 10.27 -23.14 51.11
C MET A 1 9.66 -22.85 49.74
N ASN A 2 8.34 -23.00 49.59
CA ASN A 2 7.31 -21.94 49.77
C ASN A 2 7.77 -20.64 49.10
N ASN A 3 7.05 -19.95 48.22
CA ASN A 3 5.64 -19.81 47.87
C ASN A 3 5.70 -18.63 46.83
N ASP A 4 4.85 -18.40 45.84
CA ASP A 4 3.51 -18.85 45.52
C ASP A 4 3.28 -18.73 44.01
N LYS A 5 2.33 -19.54 43.55
CA LYS A 5 1.75 -19.52 42.21
C LYS A 5 1.01 -18.20 41.99
N ILE A 6 1.18 -17.64 40.79
CA ILE A 6 0.27 -16.63 40.26
C ILE A 6 -1.02 -17.37 39.93
N ASP A 7 -1.98 -17.30 40.84
CA ASP A 7 -3.32 -17.84 40.64
C ASP A 7 -4.06 -17.00 39.58
N ASN A 8 -4.48 -17.69 38.53
CA ASN A 8 -5.51 -17.23 37.60
C ASN A 8 -6.81 -16.99 38.37
N ILE A 9 -7.14 -15.73 38.61
CA ILE A 9 -8.49 -15.34 39.00
C ILE A 9 -9.38 -15.46 37.76
N ILE A 10 -9.94 -16.65 37.55
CA ILE A 10 -11.21 -16.81 36.84
C ILE A 10 -12.27 -16.21 37.77
N ARG A 11 -12.61 -14.94 37.55
CA ARG A 11 -13.82 -14.37 38.14
C ARG A 11 -15.01 -15.04 37.48
N SER A 12 -15.69 -15.88 38.24
CA SER A 12 -17.04 -16.36 37.94
C SER A 12 -17.96 -15.18 37.67
N PHE A 13 -18.78 -15.32 36.63
CA PHE A 13 -19.70 -14.30 36.10
C PHE A 13 -20.91 -14.01 37.00
N ASP A 14 -20.94 -14.54 38.22
CA ASP A 14 -22.11 -14.50 39.12
C ASP A 14 -22.04 -13.38 40.18
N ASP A 15 -20.95 -12.59 40.24
CA ASP A 15 -20.79 -11.47 41.17
C ASP A 15 -20.71 -10.09 40.48
N VAL A 16 -21.27 -9.97 39.26
CA VAL A 16 -21.64 -8.65 38.71
C VAL A 16 -22.96 -8.25 39.37
N THR A 17 -22.83 -7.80 40.61
CA THR A 17 -23.87 -7.19 41.45
C THR A 17 -24.65 -6.13 40.66
N GLU A 18 -25.93 -6.41 40.40
CA GLU A 18 -27.17 -5.60 40.25
C GLU A 18 -27.15 -4.11 39.83
N ILE A 19 -26.02 -3.46 39.58
CA ILE A 19 -25.90 -2.01 39.35
C ILE A 19 -25.84 -1.66 37.85
N THR A 20 -25.68 -2.63 36.95
CA THR A 20 -25.53 -2.38 35.49
C THR A 20 -26.80 -2.56 34.65
N ILE A 21 -27.96 -2.87 35.25
CA ILE A 21 -29.18 -3.24 34.50
C ILE A 21 -30.14 -2.07 34.25
N GLU A 22 -29.95 -0.91 34.89
CA GLU A 22 -30.79 0.28 34.69
C GLU A 22 -30.30 1.27 33.63
N MET A 23 -29.39 0.86 32.73
CA MET A 23 -29.16 1.60 31.48
C MET A 23 -30.30 1.29 30.48
N SER A 24 -31.47 1.88 30.79
CA SER A 24 -32.74 2.02 30.05
C SER A 24 -32.97 1.12 28.83
N LYS A 25 -34.06 0.35 28.86
CA LYS A 25 -34.66 -0.24 27.63
C LYS A 25 -34.86 0.88 26.59
N PRO A 26 -34.52 0.64 25.32
CA PRO A 26 -34.69 1.66 24.28
C PRO A 26 -36.17 2.02 24.12
N ILE A 27 -36.44 3.32 24.01
CA ILE A 27 -37.76 3.84 23.63
C ILE A 27 -37.70 4.27 22.17
N TYR A 28 -38.62 3.73 21.37
CA TYR A 28 -38.69 4.01 19.93
C TYR A 28 -39.77 5.04 19.66
N SER A 29 -39.44 6.04 18.85
CA SER A 29 -40.41 7.05 18.40
C SER A 29 -40.13 7.50 16.97
N THR A 30 -40.98 8.38 16.46
CA THR A 30 -40.84 9.05 15.17
C THR A 30 -40.81 10.56 15.39
N ASP A 31 -40.06 11.26 14.55
CA ASP A 31 -40.09 12.71 14.41
C ASP A 31 -40.61 13.02 13.00
N ASN A 32 -41.87 13.47 12.92
CA ASN A 32 -42.51 13.73 11.64
C ASN A 32 -42.02 15.04 11.01
N GLU A 33 -41.54 15.99 11.82
CA GLU A 33 -41.00 17.26 11.32
C GLU A 33 -39.63 17.04 10.68
N LEU A 34 -38.79 16.23 11.31
CA LEU A 34 -37.45 15.90 10.82
C LEU A 34 -37.42 14.67 9.91
N ASN A 35 -38.59 14.09 9.64
CA ASN A 35 -38.79 12.89 8.81
C ASN A 35 -37.83 11.74 9.19
N CYS A 36 -37.72 11.44 10.49
CA CYS A 36 -36.77 10.47 11.00
C CYS A 36 -37.30 9.61 12.15
N GLY A 37 -36.71 8.44 12.36
CA GLY A 37 -36.92 7.60 13.53
C GLY A 37 -36.00 8.02 14.67
N ASN A 38 -36.47 7.87 15.92
CA ASN A 38 -35.63 8.07 17.10
C ASN A 38 -35.52 6.79 17.93
N ILE A 39 -34.34 6.57 18.48
CA ILE A 39 -34.10 5.58 19.53
C ILE A 39 -33.55 6.33 20.74
N HIS A 40 -34.24 6.24 21.87
CA HIS A 40 -33.86 6.89 23.11
C HIS A 40 -33.31 5.89 24.11
N TYR A 41 -32.16 6.21 24.69
CA TYR A 41 -31.59 5.52 25.85
C TYR A 41 -31.28 6.58 26.91
N ALA A 42 -32.05 6.59 27.99
CA ALA A 42 -31.95 7.60 29.05
C ALA A 42 -31.91 9.03 28.46
N ASP A 43 -30.77 9.71 28.54
CA ASP A 43 -30.51 11.06 28.05
C ASP A 43 -30.03 11.13 26.58
N LYS A 44 -29.70 9.99 25.95
CA LYS A 44 -29.20 9.90 24.57
C LYS A 44 -30.34 9.68 23.57
N LYS A 45 -30.51 10.60 22.60
CA LYS A 45 -31.50 10.50 21.50
C LYS A 45 -30.80 10.31 20.16
N TYR A 46 -30.85 9.09 19.60
CA TYR A 46 -30.29 8.78 18.29
C TYR A 46 -31.32 9.01 17.18
N MET A 47 -30.99 9.86 16.21
CA MET A 47 -31.84 10.12 15.03
C MET A 47 -31.38 9.26 13.86
N LEU A 48 -32.32 8.60 13.19
CA LEU A 48 -32.04 7.59 12.16
C LEU A 48 -33.04 7.74 11.01
N ASP A 49 -32.64 7.35 9.80
CA ASP A 49 -33.64 7.11 8.74
C ASP A 49 -34.61 6.02 9.19
N PHE A 50 -35.89 6.09 8.79
CA PHE A 50 -36.90 5.12 9.24
C PHE A 50 -36.48 3.66 8.95
N GLU A 51 -35.98 3.40 7.74
CA GLU A 51 -35.49 2.07 7.34
C GLU A 51 -34.38 1.57 8.27
N THR A 52 -33.46 2.45 8.66
CA THR A 52 -32.34 2.12 9.54
C THR A 52 -32.82 1.82 10.95
N ARG A 53 -33.74 2.63 11.49
CA ARG A 53 -34.36 2.37 12.80
C ARG A 53 -35.07 1.02 12.80
N ASP A 54 -35.88 0.75 11.78
CA ASP A 54 -36.67 -0.48 11.69
C ASP A 54 -35.77 -1.72 11.56
N LYS A 55 -34.63 -1.60 10.87
CA LYS A 55 -33.59 -2.64 10.85
C LYS A 55 -33.02 -2.92 12.23
N ILE A 56 -32.77 -1.88 13.04
CA ILE A 56 -32.26 -2.03 14.41
C ILE A 56 -33.32 -2.71 15.30
N ILE A 57 -34.58 -2.26 15.23
CA ILE A 57 -35.69 -2.82 16.03
C ILE A 57 -35.87 -4.31 15.74
N ASN A 58 -35.83 -4.69 14.45
CA ASN A 58 -36.05 -6.06 14.01
C ASN A 58 -34.77 -6.92 14.04
N PHE A 59 -33.65 -6.37 14.51
CA PHE A 59 -32.40 -7.11 14.55
C PHE A 59 -32.42 -8.17 15.65
N LYS A 60 -31.92 -9.37 15.35
CA LYS A 60 -31.99 -10.53 16.26
C LYS A 60 -31.21 -10.33 17.57
N LYS A 61 -30.21 -9.43 17.58
CA LYS A 61 -29.39 -9.14 18.75
C LYS A 61 -29.76 -7.78 19.33
N LYS A 62 -29.67 -7.67 20.65
CA LYS A 62 -29.92 -6.42 21.37
C LYS A 62 -28.66 -5.56 21.38
N PHE A 63 -28.85 -4.27 21.14
CA PHE A 63 -27.81 -3.26 21.32
C PHE A 63 -27.88 -2.74 22.76
N VAL A 64 -26.75 -2.78 23.47
CA VAL A 64 -26.58 -2.36 24.87
C VAL A 64 -25.33 -1.50 25.01
N PHE A 65 -25.27 -0.66 26.03
CA PHE A 65 -24.00 -0.01 26.41
C PHE A 65 -23.18 -0.99 27.24
N VAL A 66 -21.89 -1.10 26.93
CA VAL A 66 -20.97 -1.94 27.71
C VAL A 66 -20.41 -1.13 28.87
N ASN A 67 -20.15 0.17 28.65
CA ASN A 67 -19.67 1.11 29.65
C ASN A 67 -20.51 2.40 29.64
N GLU A 68 -20.54 3.13 30.76
CA GLU A 68 -21.23 4.43 30.85
C GLU A 68 -20.67 5.47 29.86
N THR A 69 -19.36 5.39 29.58
CA THR A 69 -18.65 6.28 28.65
C THR A 69 -18.92 5.97 27.18
N ASP A 70 -19.58 4.87 26.87
CA ASP A 70 -19.85 4.49 25.49
C ASP A 70 -20.80 5.49 24.82
N ILE A 71 -20.39 6.02 23.67
CA ILE A 71 -21.20 6.99 22.91
C ILE A 71 -22.36 6.30 22.19
N TYR A 72 -22.17 5.07 21.73
CA TYR A 72 -23.13 4.29 20.97
C TYR A 72 -23.35 2.92 21.60
N PRO A 73 -24.59 2.42 21.63
CA PRO A 73 -24.84 1.05 22.07
C PRO A 73 -24.31 0.07 21.01
N SER A 74 -23.99 -1.15 21.44
CA SER A 74 -23.34 -2.17 20.64
C SER A 74 -23.86 -3.57 20.93
N TYR A 75 -23.56 -4.51 20.04
CA TYR A 75 -23.75 -5.94 20.30
C TYR A 75 -22.48 -6.72 20.00
N ASN A 76 -22.32 -7.86 20.68
CA ASN A 76 -21.20 -8.75 20.45
C ASN A 76 -21.51 -9.80 19.37
N TYR A 77 -20.58 -10.02 18.45
CA TYR A 77 -20.64 -11.05 17.43
C TYR A 77 -19.25 -11.60 17.13
N ASN A 78 -19.05 -12.90 17.38
CA ASN A 78 -17.77 -13.59 17.17
C ASN A 78 -16.56 -12.83 17.77
N GLY A 79 -16.70 -12.38 19.02
CA GLY A 79 -15.66 -11.61 19.72
C GLY A 79 -15.46 -10.17 19.24
N ASN A 80 -16.25 -9.69 18.26
CA ASN A 80 -16.24 -8.29 17.83
C ASN A 80 -17.41 -7.53 18.45
N CYS A 81 -17.14 -6.32 18.93
CA CYS A 81 -18.15 -5.36 19.38
C CYS A 81 -18.58 -4.51 18.17
N ILE A 82 -19.87 -4.56 17.79
CA ILE A 82 -20.42 -3.82 16.64
C ILE A 82 -21.39 -2.77 17.19
N ASN A 83 -21.01 -1.50 17.07
CA ASN A 83 -21.84 -0.37 17.50
C ASN A 83 -22.78 0.12 16.38
N TYR A 84 -23.64 1.10 16.69
CA TYR A 84 -24.56 1.70 15.71
C TYR A 84 -23.85 2.23 14.46
N LEU A 85 -22.73 2.96 14.58
CA LEU A 85 -22.04 3.48 13.40
C LEU A 85 -21.61 2.35 12.46
N GLN A 86 -20.92 1.34 12.99
CA GLN A 86 -20.49 0.20 12.19
C GLN A 86 -21.68 -0.58 11.62
N PHE A 87 -22.75 -0.77 12.38
CA PHE A 87 -23.95 -1.47 11.91
C PHE A 87 -24.65 -0.74 10.76
N ILE A 88 -24.72 0.60 10.84
CA ILE A 88 -25.45 1.43 9.87
C ILE A 88 -24.62 1.65 8.60
N PHE A 89 -23.33 1.95 8.75
CA PHE A 89 -22.46 2.35 7.65
C PHE A 89 -21.55 1.24 7.13
N GLY A 90 -21.41 0.14 7.88
CA GLY A 90 -20.66 -1.03 7.46
C GLY A 90 -19.14 -0.88 7.57
N PHE A 91 -18.64 0.14 8.27
CA PHE A 91 -17.21 0.39 8.39
C PHE A 91 -16.70 0.33 9.84
N LYS A 92 -15.51 -0.22 10.05
CA LYS A 92 -14.83 -0.12 11.34
C LYS A 92 -14.18 1.24 11.49
N ASP A 93 -14.41 1.88 12.64
CA ASP A 93 -13.81 3.15 13.05
C ASP A 93 -12.27 3.12 13.05
N ILE A 94 -11.66 1.95 13.17
CA ILE A 94 -10.19 1.81 13.08
C ILE A 94 -9.59 2.28 11.75
N ASN A 95 -10.34 2.27 10.65
CA ASN A 95 -9.83 2.70 9.33
C ASN A 95 -10.67 3.78 8.65
N VAL A 96 -11.73 4.28 9.31
CA VAL A 96 -12.55 5.38 8.81
C VAL A 96 -12.82 6.43 9.90
N ASN A 97 -12.95 7.67 9.46
CA ASN A 97 -13.43 8.79 10.25
C ASN A 97 -14.91 9.04 9.91
N TYR A 98 -15.75 9.05 10.94
CA TYR A 98 -17.17 9.42 10.84
C TYR A 98 -17.32 10.92 11.03
N VAL A 99 -17.78 11.63 9.99
CA VAL A 99 -17.97 13.08 10.01
C VAL A 99 -19.47 13.41 9.99
N PHE A 100 -19.91 14.15 11.00
CA PHE A 100 -21.30 14.59 11.16
C PHE A 100 -21.46 16.02 10.65
N LYS A 101 -22.22 16.21 9.56
CA LYS A 101 -22.36 17.52 8.89
C LYS A 101 -22.92 18.60 9.81
N ASN A 102 -23.79 18.22 10.73
CA ASN A 102 -24.39 19.14 11.71
C ASN A 102 -23.67 19.15 13.08
N ASN A 103 -22.50 18.50 13.19
CA ASN A 103 -21.76 18.32 14.45
C ASN A 103 -22.53 17.58 15.57
N ASN A 104 -23.68 16.97 15.28
CA ASN A 104 -24.43 16.17 16.22
C ASN A 104 -24.07 14.69 16.04
N ILE A 105 -23.27 14.16 16.97
CA ILE A 105 -22.83 12.75 16.97
C ILE A 105 -23.99 11.75 17.16
N TYR A 106 -25.16 12.20 17.59
CA TYR A 106 -26.35 11.35 17.75
C TYR A 106 -27.26 11.36 16.50
N ASP A 107 -26.99 12.22 15.53
CA ASP A 107 -27.72 12.24 14.26
C ASP A 107 -27.07 11.29 13.25
N LEU A 108 -27.52 10.05 13.28
CA LEU A 108 -27.00 8.92 12.51
C LEU A 108 -27.70 8.75 11.15
N ARG A 109 -28.51 9.73 10.72
CA ARG A 109 -29.14 9.72 9.40
C ARG A 109 -28.06 9.69 8.32
N LYS A 110 -28.27 8.88 7.27
CA LYS A 110 -27.30 8.75 6.15
C LYS A 110 -27.04 10.08 5.44
N SER A 111 -28.00 11.00 5.47
CA SER A 111 -27.84 12.35 4.93
C SER A 111 -26.86 13.21 5.74
N ASN A 112 -26.68 12.93 7.04
CA ASN A 112 -25.86 13.70 7.96
C ASN A 112 -24.44 13.15 8.15
N VAL A 113 -24.24 11.84 7.98
CA VAL A 113 -22.94 11.20 8.24
C VAL A 113 -22.21 10.88 6.95
N ILE A 114 -20.93 11.29 6.86
CA ILE A 114 -20.01 10.87 5.81
C ILE A 114 -18.90 10.02 6.44
N CYS A 115 -18.56 8.91 5.79
CA CYS A 115 -17.47 8.02 6.22
C CYS A 115 -16.26 8.22 5.32
N TYR A 116 -15.21 8.86 5.83
CA TYR A 116 -13.95 9.03 5.11
C TYR A 116 -12.94 7.99 5.55
N HIS A 117 -12.22 7.39 4.61
CA HIS A 117 -11.04 6.60 4.96
C HIS A 117 -9.97 7.49 5.62
N HIS A 118 -9.18 6.97 6.57
CA HIS A 118 -8.16 7.75 7.30
C HIS A 118 -7.11 8.45 6.38
N TYR A 119 -6.93 7.97 5.15
CA TYR A 119 -6.08 8.62 4.14
C TYR A 119 -6.66 9.92 3.56
N HIS A 120 -7.95 10.20 3.80
CA HIS A 120 -8.65 11.32 3.18
C HIS A 120 -7.98 12.66 3.51
N GLU A 121 -7.63 12.90 4.77
CA GLU A 121 -6.97 14.14 5.21
C GLU A 121 -5.63 14.35 4.50
N GLN A 122 -4.83 13.28 4.37
CA GLN A 122 -3.53 13.35 3.68
C GLN A 122 -3.68 13.71 2.19
N LEU A 123 -4.77 13.29 1.56
CA LEU A 123 -5.05 13.58 0.16
C LEU A 123 -5.59 15.00 -0.03
N CYS A 124 -6.46 15.48 0.87
CA CYS A 124 -6.95 16.86 0.87
C CYS A 124 -5.83 17.89 1.04
N ILE A 125 -4.74 17.54 1.75
CA ILE A 125 -3.56 18.41 1.88
C ILE A 125 -2.79 18.53 0.56
N LYS A 126 -2.77 17.45 -0.25
CA LYS A 126 -1.89 17.34 -1.43
C LYS A 126 -2.60 17.69 -2.74
N HIS A 127 -3.92 17.56 -2.79
CA HIS A 127 -4.70 17.62 -4.01
C HIS A 127 -6.01 18.38 -3.78
N ASP A 128 -6.46 19.06 -4.83
CA ASP A 128 -7.82 19.59 -4.91
C ASP A 128 -8.79 18.43 -5.21
N ILE A 129 -9.57 18.05 -4.19
CA ILE A 129 -10.50 16.92 -4.26
C ILE A 129 -11.86 17.41 -4.77
N LEU A 130 -12.22 17.00 -5.98
CA LEU A 130 -13.52 17.30 -6.57
C LEU A 130 -14.64 16.42 -6.01
N GLU A 131 -14.34 15.15 -5.75
CA GLU A 131 -15.32 14.15 -5.32
C GLU A 131 -14.63 13.04 -4.54
N TYR A 132 -15.28 12.57 -3.48
CA TYR A 132 -14.87 11.38 -2.74
C TYR A 132 -15.88 10.25 -2.98
N ILE A 133 -15.37 9.10 -3.40
CA ILE A 133 -16.16 7.90 -3.66
C ILE A 133 -15.81 6.88 -2.57
N PRO A 134 -16.74 6.57 -1.65
CA PRO A 134 -16.51 5.57 -0.63
C PRO A 134 -16.12 4.22 -1.22
N GLY A 135 -15.22 3.52 -0.52
CA GLY A 135 -14.82 2.17 -0.88
C GLY A 135 -15.89 1.11 -0.58
N HIS A 136 -15.54 -0.16 -0.78
CA HIS A 136 -16.36 -1.30 -0.39
C HIS A 136 -15.80 -1.99 0.85
N TYR A 137 -16.50 -2.98 1.37
CA TYR A 137 -16.02 -3.85 2.44
C TYR A 137 -16.54 -5.27 2.25
N ALA A 138 -15.93 -6.22 2.94
CA ALA A 138 -16.46 -7.59 3.08
C ALA A 138 -17.00 -7.79 4.49
N MET A 139 -18.10 -8.53 4.65
CA MET A 139 -18.64 -8.87 5.98
C MET A 139 -17.84 -9.98 6.68
N ASN A 140 -17.10 -10.77 5.90
CA ASN A 140 -16.35 -11.94 6.33
C ASN A 140 -14.89 -11.84 5.84
N GLY A 141 -13.99 -12.60 6.48
CA GLY A 141 -12.57 -12.66 6.13
C GLY A 141 -11.66 -12.14 7.24
N VAL A 142 -10.42 -11.81 6.89
CA VAL A 142 -9.41 -11.32 7.85
C VAL A 142 -9.76 -9.92 8.34
N ASP A 143 -10.18 -9.03 7.43
CA ASP A 143 -10.50 -7.63 7.73
C ASP A 143 -11.97 -7.30 7.43
N PRO A 144 -12.94 -7.90 8.15
CA PRO A 144 -14.34 -7.64 7.91
C PRO A 144 -14.68 -6.18 8.27
N TYR A 145 -15.50 -5.54 7.44
CA TYR A 145 -15.95 -4.14 7.58
C TYR A 145 -14.83 -3.09 7.46
N TYR A 146 -13.63 -3.44 6.99
CA TYR A 146 -12.65 -2.42 6.63
C TYR A 146 -13.02 -1.81 5.28
N MET A 147 -13.03 -0.48 5.19
CA MET A 147 -13.18 0.19 3.91
C MET A 147 -11.96 -0.10 3.02
N LYS A 148 -12.19 -0.72 1.86
CA LYS A 148 -11.20 -1.05 0.84
C LYS A 148 -11.45 -0.20 -0.40
N ASN A 149 -10.37 0.25 -1.01
CA ASN A 149 -10.37 0.96 -2.29
C ASN A 149 -11.31 2.18 -2.43
N PRO A 150 -11.38 3.10 -1.43
CA PRO A 150 -11.98 4.41 -1.68
C PRO A 150 -11.22 5.15 -2.79
N LEU A 151 -11.93 6.03 -3.48
CA LEU A 151 -11.38 6.86 -4.55
C LEU A 151 -11.57 8.34 -4.28
N TRP A 152 -10.63 9.13 -4.77
CA TRP A 152 -10.69 10.59 -4.80
C TRP A 152 -10.54 11.05 -6.23
N LYS A 153 -11.53 11.78 -6.71
CA LYS A 153 -11.48 12.45 -8.00
C LYS A 153 -10.78 13.78 -7.83
N ILE A 154 -9.75 14.01 -8.62
CA ILE A 154 -8.90 15.20 -8.53
C ILE A 154 -8.75 15.87 -9.89
N LYS A 155 -8.42 17.16 -9.86
CA LYS A 155 -8.04 17.92 -11.05
C LYS A 155 -6.53 18.18 -11.02
N GLU A 156 -5.82 17.83 -12.10
CA GLU A 156 -4.41 18.19 -12.29
C GLU A 156 -4.20 18.67 -13.73
N ASN A 157 -3.71 19.90 -13.92
CA ASN A 157 -3.42 20.48 -15.25
C ASN A 157 -4.59 20.34 -16.26
N ASP A 158 -5.79 20.66 -15.81
CA ASP A 158 -7.06 20.53 -16.55
C ASP A 158 -7.58 19.12 -16.81
N ASP A 159 -6.80 18.09 -16.53
CA ASP A 159 -7.23 16.71 -16.60
C ASP A 159 -7.84 16.22 -15.27
N ILE A 160 -8.76 15.26 -15.39
CA ILE A 160 -9.41 14.61 -14.26
C ILE A 160 -8.83 13.22 -14.06
N TYR A 161 -8.41 12.93 -12.83
CA TYR A 161 -7.88 11.64 -12.44
C TYR A 161 -8.59 11.08 -11.22
N LEU A 162 -8.46 9.77 -11.03
CA LEU A 162 -8.87 9.07 -9.83
C LEU A 162 -7.63 8.60 -9.07
N LEU A 163 -7.54 8.97 -7.81
CA LEU A 163 -6.61 8.37 -6.86
C LEU A 163 -7.36 7.28 -6.11
N MET A 164 -6.90 6.03 -6.18
CA MET A 164 -7.50 4.90 -5.48
C MET A 164 -6.56 4.41 -4.39
N TYR A 165 -7.06 4.31 -3.16
CA TYR A 165 -6.29 3.70 -2.09
C TYR A 165 -6.18 2.18 -2.29
N CYS A 166 -5.00 1.62 -2.10
CA CYS A 166 -4.68 0.20 -2.18
C CYS A 166 -3.87 -0.16 -0.95
N GLU A 167 -4.17 -1.31 -0.35
CA GLU A 167 -3.44 -1.72 0.86
C GLU A 167 -2.03 -2.21 0.53
N LYS A 168 -1.01 -2.00 1.37
CA LYS A 168 -1.00 -1.07 2.50
C LYS A 168 -0.57 0.32 2.02
N ASP A 169 -1.20 1.36 2.53
CA ASP A 169 -0.72 2.75 2.48
C ASP A 169 -0.27 3.23 1.09
N THR A 170 -0.92 2.73 0.03
CA THR A 170 -0.53 2.99 -1.35
C THR A 170 -1.67 3.68 -2.08
N VAL A 171 -1.35 4.68 -2.90
CA VAL A 171 -2.32 5.36 -3.76
C VAL A 171 -1.98 5.07 -5.21
N CYS A 172 -2.91 4.42 -5.91
CA CYS A 172 -2.84 4.12 -7.33
C CYS A 172 -3.51 5.25 -8.12
N LYS A 173 -2.84 5.77 -9.15
CA LYS A 173 -3.42 6.79 -10.03
C LYS A 173 -4.06 6.14 -11.25
N LEU A 174 -5.28 6.53 -11.57
CA LEU A 174 -6.10 6.00 -12.64
C LEU A 174 -6.65 7.13 -13.51
N SER A 175 -6.78 6.87 -14.81
CA SER A 175 -7.64 7.65 -15.69
C SER A 175 -9.10 7.22 -15.47
N ILE A 176 -10.06 8.04 -15.91
CA ILE A 176 -11.47 7.66 -15.89
C ILE A 176 -11.69 6.36 -16.69
N GLU A 177 -11.04 6.23 -17.83
CA GLU A 177 -11.13 5.05 -18.69
C GLU A 177 -10.53 3.81 -18.03
N SER A 178 -9.39 3.95 -17.34
CA SER A 178 -8.79 2.85 -16.55
C SER A 178 -9.77 2.32 -15.51
N TYR A 179 -10.44 3.22 -14.79
CA TYR A 179 -11.42 2.84 -13.78
C TYR A 179 -12.64 2.17 -14.40
N GLN A 180 -13.12 2.66 -15.54
CA GLN A 180 -14.21 2.03 -16.27
C GLN A 180 -13.87 0.59 -16.67
N LYS A 181 -12.64 0.31 -17.14
CA LYS A 181 -12.20 -1.06 -17.45
C LYS A 181 -12.24 -1.99 -16.23
N ILE A 182 -11.95 -1.46 -15.03
CA ILE A 182 -12.05 -2.22 -13.78
C ILE A 182 -13.52 -2.54 -13.48
N LEU A 183 -14.41 -1.54 -13.56
CA LEU A 183 -15.85 -1.73 -13.35
C LEU A 183 -16.45 -2.74 -14.33
N ASP A 184 -16.07 -2.65 -15.62
CA ASP A 184 -16.51 -3.59 -16.65
C ASP A 184 -16.04 -5.02 -16.33
N PHE A 185 -14.81 -5.18 -15.84
CA PHE A 185 -14.30 -6.48 -15.42
C PHE A 185 -15.06 -7.03 -14.20
N GLU A 186 -15.33 -6.19 -13.20
CA GLU A 186 -16.13 -6.58 -12.03
C GLU A 186 -17.50 -7.13 -12.47
N LYS A 187 -18.17 -6.41 -13.36
CA LYS A 187 -19.48 -6.78 -13.90
C LYS A 187 -19.43 -8.05 -14.74
N ASN A 188 -18.51 -8.13 -15.70
CA ASN A 188 -18.52 -9.14 -16.75
C ASN A 188 -17.74 -10.42 -16.38
N SER A 189 -16.80 -10.34 -15.45
CA SER A 189 -15.86 -11.43 -15.12
C SER A 189 -15.83 -11.79 -13.64
N ASN A 190 -16.35 -10.96 -12.74
CA ASN A 190 -16.34 -11.20 -11.29
C ASN A 190 -17.75 -11.25 -10.66
N ASN A 191 -18.79 -11.58 -11.45
CA ASN A 191 -20.18 -11.67 -10.97
C ASN A 191 -20.64 -10.41 -10.23
N ASN A 192 -20.23 -9.23 -10.72
CA ASN A 192 -20.51 -7.94 -10.13
C ASN A 192 -19.91 -7.72 -8.72
N ASN A 193 -19.00 -8.60 -8.26
CA ASN A 193 -18.29 -8.43 -7.00
C ASN A 193 -17.15 -7.41 -7.16
N LYS A 194 -16.96 -6.59 -6.13
CA LYS A 194 -15.86 -5.62 -6.07
C LYS A 194 -14.50 -6.31 -5.93
N LEU A 195 -13.51 -5.79 -6.65
CA LEU A 195 -12.12 -6.22 -6.53
C LEU A 195 -11.43 -5.47 -5.40
N THR A 196 -10.77 -6.21 -4.50
CA THR A 196 -9.91 -5.62 -3.47
C THR A 196 -8.47 -5.53 -3.96
N TRP A 197 -7.94 -4.31 -4.02
CA TRP A 197 -6.58 -4.01 -4.52
C TRP A 197 -5.57 -3.78 -3.41
N HIS A 198 -4.38 -4.36 -3.58
CA HIS A 198 -3.24 -4.18 -2.69
C HIS A 198 -1.91 -4.11 -3.49
N LYS A 199 -0.89 -3.47 -2.93
CA LYS A 199 0.47 -3.42 -3.46
C LYS A 199 1.17 -4.73 -3.16
N HIS A 200 1.54 -5.43 -4.22
CA HIS A 200 2.33 -6.65 -4.15
C HIS A 200 3.82 -6.35 -3.90
N SER A 201 4.59 -7.36 -3.48
CA SER A 201 6.01 -7.23 -3.12
C SER A 201 6.91 -6.74 -4.25
N ASN A 202 6.49 -6.94 -5.51
CA ASN A 202 7.17 -6.42 -6.70
C ASN A 202 6.83 -4.95 -7.02
N GLY A 203 6.02 -4.29 -6.19
CA GLY A 203 5.61 -2.89 -6.34
C GLY A 203 4.33 -2.65 -7.16
N TYR A 204 3.82 -3.66 -7.86
CA TYR A 204 2.61 -3.56 -8.68
C TYR A 204 1.34 -3.74 -7.85
N ILE A 205 0.23 -3.18 -8.34
CA ILE A 205 -1.09 -3.32 -7.71
C ILE A 205 -1.76 -4.61 -8.20
N LEU A 206 -2.12 -5.47 -7.25
CA LEU A 206 -2.66 -6.82 -7.44
C LEU A 206 -4.03 -6.91 -6.77
N CYS A 207 -4.98 -7.65 -7.38
CA CYS A 207 -6.20 -8.07 -6.70
C CYS A 207 -6.14 -9.55 -6.34
N SER A 208 -6.88 -9.95 -5.30
CA SER A 208 -6.93 -11.34 -4.87
C SER A 208 -7.67 -12.25 -5.87
N TYR A 209 -8.58 -11.68 -6.68
CA TYR A 209 -9.30 -12.44 -7.70
C TYR A 209 -8.35 -12.91 -8.79
N LYS A 210 -8.12 -14.23 -8.86
CA LYS A 210 -7.18 -14.88 -9.80
C LYS A 210 -5.75 -14.32 -9.75
N SER A 211 -5.39 -13.58 -8.71
CA SER A 211 -4.08 -12.91 -8.58
C SER A 211 -3.72 -12.07 -9.81
N LEU A 212 -4.66 -11.25 -10.30
CA LEU A 212 -4.46 -10.41 -11.47
C LEU A 212 -3.95 -9.02 -11.10
N PHE A 213 -2.96 -8.51 -11.85
CA PHE A 213 -2.51 -7.14 -11.68
C PHE A 213 -3.47 -6.15 -12.35
N ILE A 214 -3.61 -4.96 -11.76
CA ILE A 214 -4.57 -3.95 -12.22
C ILE A 214 -4.36 -3.56 -13.68
N HIS A 215 -3.10 -3.40 -14.09
CA HIS A 215 -2.73 -3.04 -15.46
C HIS A 215 -3.10 -4.14 -16.46
N GLN A 216 -3.11 -5.41 -16.04
CA GLN A 216 -3.53 -6.52 -16.89
C GLN A 216 -5.03 -6.46 -17.15
N ILE A 217 -5.83 -6.11 -16.14
CA ILE A 217 -7.27 -5.93 -16.29
C ILE A 217 -7.56 -4.73 -17.21
N ILE A 218 -6.91 -3.59 -16.95
CA ILE A 218 -7.09 -2.37 -17.74
C ILE A 218 -6.79 -2.61 -19.23
N MET A 219 -5.70 -3.31 -19.54
CA MET A 219 -5.28 -3.60 -20.91
C MET A 219 -5.88 -4.90 -21.49
N ASN A 220 -6.78 -5.59 -20.76
CA ASN A 220 -7.31 -6.89 -21.12
C ASN A 220 -6.22 -7.91 -21.51
N CYS A 221 -5.08 -7.88 -20.81
CA CYS A 221 -3.87 -8.65 -21.09
C CYS A 221 -3.51 -9.55 -19.89
N PHE A 222 -4.48 -10.36 -19.46
CA PHE A 222 -4.34 -11.39 -18.42
C PHE A 222 -4.41 -12.81 -19.00
N GLY A 223 -4.05 -13.83 -18.20
CA GLY A 223 -4.04 -15.23 -18.65
C GLY A 223 -2.79 -15.63 -19.46
N ASN A 224 -1.86 -14.70 -19.65
CA ASN A 224 -0.55 -14.96 -20.24
C ASN A 224 0.40 -15.45 -19.13
N GLY A 225 0.46 -16.76 -18.91
CA GLY A 225 1.24 -17.39 -17.84
C GLY A 225 2.74 -17.05 -17.89
N LYS A 226 3.46 -17.31 -16.78
CA LYS A 226 4.92 -17.15 -16.73
C LYS A 226 5.59 -18.02 -17.80
N GLY A 227 6.20 -17.38 -18.78
CA GLY A 227 7.08 -18.03 -19.76
C GLY A 227 6.43 -18.49 -21.07
N THR A 228 5.14 -18.24 -21.31
CA THR A 228 4.44 -18.79 -22.50
C THR A 228 4.06 -17.80 -23.59
N LYS A 229 4.17 -16.48 -23.41
CA LYS A 229 3.89 -15.52 -24.50
C LYS A 229 4.79 -14.29 -24.52
N HIS A 230 5.04 -13.82 -25.75
CA HIS A 230 5.88 -12.69 -26.10
C HIS A 230 5.35 -11.32 -25.66
N LEU A 231 4.14 -11.23 -25.11
CA LEU A 231 3.42 -9.97 -24.89
C LEU A 231 3.09 -9.76 -23.40
N SER A 232 3.35 -8.55 -22.91
CA SER A 232 3.10 -8.10 -21.54
C SER A 232 2.59 -6.67 -21.53
N VAL A 233 2.19 -6.17 -20.36
CA VAL A 233 1.85 -4.75 -20.18
C VAL A 233 3.05 -4.04 -19.56
N ASP A 234 3.45 -2.92 -20.15
CA ASP A 234 4.55 -2.07 -19.72
C ASP A 234 4.02 -0.69 -19.30
N HIS A 235 4.65 -0.12 -18.27
CA HIS A 235 4.38 1.24 -17.79
C HIS A 235 5.38 2.19 -18.43
N ILE A 236 4.91 3.15 -19.22
CA ILE A 236 5.75 4.09 -19.98
C ILE A 236 6.65 4.88 -19.03
N ASP A 237 6.09 5.39 -17.92
CA ASP A 237 6.82 6.12 -16.88
C ASP A 237 7.56 5.22 -15.88
N ARG A 238 7.43 3.89 -15.99
CA ARG A 238 8.00 2.87 -15.10
C ARG A 238 7.52 2.95 -13.66
N ASN A 239 6.41 3.64 -13.42
CA ASN A 239 5.81 3.76 -12.12
C ASN A 239 4.65 2.75 -11.99
N PRO A 240 4.82 1.65 -11.24
CA PRO A 240 3.82 0.57 -11.18
C PRO A 240 2.51 0.98 -10.49
N ILE A 241 2.49 2.14 -9.81
CA ILE A 241 1.28 2.72 -9.20
C ILE A 241 0.57 3.74 -10.11
N ASN A 242 1.18 4.13 -11.25
CA ASN A 242 0.53 4.98 -12.25
C ASN A 242 -0.15 4.10 -13.32
N ASN A 243 -1.42 3.75 -13.10
CA ASN A 243 -2.18 2.85 -13.97
C ASN A 243 -3.21 3.61 -14.83
N ARG A 244 -2.89 4.85 -15.20
CA ARG A 244 -3.62 5.59 -16.23
C ARG A 244 -3.48 4.89 -17.58
N LEU A 245 -4.51 4.93 -18.42
CA LEU A 245 -4.57 4.10 -19.62
C LEU A 245 -3.48 4.52 -20.60
N GLU A 246 -3.31 5.84 -20.76
CA GLU A 246 -2.28 6.47 -21.57
C GLU A 246 -0.85 6.21 -21.09
N ASN A 247 -0.67 5.73 -19.85
CA ASN A 247 0.64 5.32 -19.31
C ASN A 247 0.92 3.83 -19.52
N LEU A 248 -0.03 3.05 -20.03
CA LEU A 248 0.10 1.61 -20.26
C LEU A 248 0.23 1.33 -21.75
N ARG A 249 1.06 0.34 -22.09
CA ARG A 249 1.15 -0.19 -23.44
C ARG A 249 1.38 -1.69 -23.43
N LEU A 250 1.00 -2.36 -24.51
CA LEU A 250 1.44 -3.73 -24.75
C LEU A 250 2.88 -3.67 -25.27
N ALA A 251 3.76 -4.46 -24.66
CA ALA A 251 5.17 -4.53 -25.02
C ALA A 251 5.61 -5.99 -25.09
N SER A 252 6.54 -6.25 -26.00
CA SER A 252 7.19 -7.53 -26.06
C SER A 252 8.13 -7.76 -24.88
N ARG A 253 8.44 -9.02 -24.60
CA ARG A 253 9.43 -9.38 -23.56
C ARG A 253 10.78 -8.72 -23.81
N GLU A 254 11.24 -8.69 -25.06
CA GLU A 254 12.53 -8.08 -25.43
C GLU A 254 12.53 -6.58 -25.17
N GLU A 255 11.47 -5.87 -25.58
CA GLU A 255 11.33 -4.44 -25.30
C GLU A 255 11.33 -4.15 -23.80
N GLN A 256 10.63 -4.98 -23.01
CA GLN A 256 10.59 -4.83 -21.55
C GLN A 256 11.95 -5.11 -20.90
N GLU A 257 12.68 -6.14 -21.35
CA GLU A 257 14.02 -6.46 -20.87
C GLU A 257 15.00 -5.31 -21.15
N GLN A 258 14.94 -4.70 -22.35
CA GLN A 258 15.77 -3.54 -22.69
C GLN A 258 15.47 -2.32 -21.82
N ASN A 259 14.22 -2.17 -21.37
CA ASN A 259 13.80 -1.09 -20.48
C ASN A 259 14.14 -1.33 -18.99
N SER A 260 14.60 -2.53 -18.63
CA SER A 260 14.84 -2.89 -17.23
C SER A 260 16.09 -2.21 -16.63
N LYS A 261 16.02 -1.87 -15.33
CA LYS A 261 17.13 -1.23 -14.60
C LYS A 261 18.36 -2.15 -14.58
N GLY A 262 19.47 -1.65 -15.12
CA GLY A 262 20.71 -2.39 -15.30
C GLY A 262 20.91 -2.93 -16.72
N ILE A 263 19.87 -3.02 -17.55
CA ILE A 263 20.01 -3.26 -19.00
C ILE A 263 20.01 -1.92 -19.73
N MET A 264 19.04 -1.05 -19.46
CA MET A 264 18.96 0.27 -20.08
C MET A 264 20.27 1.07 -19.90
N LYS A 265 20.70 1.75 -20.97
CA LYS A 265 21.86 2.65 -20.96
C LYS A 265 21.77 3.67 -19.81
N GLY A 266 22.88 3.91 -19.13
CA GLY A 266 22.96 4.83 -18.00
C GLY A 266 22.40 4.30 -16.67
N THR A 267 21.81 3.09 -16.63
CA THR A 267 21.31 2.51 -15.36
C THR A 267 22.21 1.40 -14.82
N LYS A 268 22.29 1.34 -13.49
CA LYS A 268 22.96 0.25 -12.77
C LYS A 268 21.95 -0.56 -11.96
N ARG A 269 22.11 -1.88 -11.99
CA ARG A 269 21.29 -2.80 -11.18
C ARG A 269 21.53 -2.55 -9.69
N ALA A 270 20.48 -2.68 -8.88
CA ALA A 270 20.61 -2.64 -7.43
C ALA A 270 21.57 -3.73 -6.93
N ARG A 271 22.27 -3.45 -5.82
CA ARG A 271 23.15 -4.44 -5.18
C ARG A 271 22.34 -5.58 -4.60
N LYS A 272 22.88 -6.79 -4.67
CA LYS A 272 22.32 -7.93 -3.93
C LYS A 272 22.55 -7.73 -2.44
N SER A 273 21.56 -8.08 -1.61
CA SER A 273 21.66 -7.99 -0.14
C SER A 273 22.83 -8.79 0.46
N SER A 274 23.27 -9.85 -0.22
CA SER A 274 24.42 -10.66 0.17
C SER A 274 25.80 -10.05 -0.15
N THR A 275 25.84 -8.89 -0.82
CA THR A 275 27.12 -8.24 -1.18
C THR A 275 27.65 -7.47 0.02
N LYS A 276 28.99 -7.42 0.20
CA LYS A 276 29.64 -6.61 1.24
C LYS A 276 29.10 -5.17 1.27
N PRO A 277 28.96 -4.53 2.44
CA PRO A 277 28.50 -3.15 2.53
C PRO A 277 29.41 -2.22 1.73
N LEU A 278 28.84 -1.11 1.28
CA LEU A 278 29.57 -0.06 0.59
C LEU A 278 30.30 0.76 1.67
N PRO A 279 31.50 1.30 1.39
CA PRO A 279 32.20 2.14 2.34
C PRO A 279 31.41 3.43 2.58
N GLU A 280 31.62 4.04 3.75
CA GLU A 280 30.95 5.28 4.13
C GLU A 280 31.15 6.37 3.07
N GLY A 281 30.07 7.12 2.78
CA GLY A 281 30.08 8.18 1.76
C GLY A 281 29.98 7.70 0.30
N ILE A 282 29.98 6.38 0.03
CA ILE A 282 29.76 5.84 -1.33
C ILE A 282 28.38 5.21 -1.43
N THR A 283 27.58 5.69 -2.38
CA THR A 283 26.27 5.10 -2.72
C THR A 283 26.33 4.32 -4.03
N GLN A 284 25.35 3.44 -4.27
CA GLN A 284 25.29 2.64 -5.50
C GLN A 284 25.13 3.52 -6.75
N ASP A 285 24.40 4.62 -6.64
CA ASP A 285 24.11 5.52 -7.76
C ASP A 285 25.34 6.32 -8.21
N MET A 286 26.38 6.42 -7.36
CA MET A 286 27.66 7.01 -7.73
C MET A 286 28.51 6.10 -8.65
N MET A 287 28.22 4.80 -8.73
CA MET A 287 28.99 3.85 -9.55
C MET A 287 28.37 3.66 -10.94
N ARG A 288 29.21 3.61 -11.99
CA ARG A 288 28.75 3.23 -13.34
C ARG A 288 28.34 1.76 -13.44
N LYS A 289 27.54 1.43 -14.45
CA LYS A 289 26.87 0.12 -14.67
C LYS A 289 27.76 -1.09 -14.40
N TYR A 290 29.00 -1.05 -14.88
CA TYR A 290 29.96 -2.17 -14.81
C TYR A 290 30.93 -2.13 -13.62
N VAL A 291 30.91 -1.07 -12.81
CA VAL A 291 31.83 -0.87 -11.67
C VAL A 291 31.37 -1.60 -10.41
N ASN A 292 32.20 -2.47 -9.83
CA ASN A 292 31.90 -3.20 -8.61
C ASN A 292 32.92 -2.90 -7.51
N TYR A 293 32.44 -2.72 -6.28
CA TYR A 293 33.28 -2.51 -5.09
C TYR A 293 33.83 -3.84 -4.55
N TYR A 294 35.12 -3.84 -4.21
CA TYR A 294 35.84 -4.97 -3.66
C TYR A 294 36.65 -4.58 -2.43
N GLU A 295 36.77 -5.54 -1.54
CA GLU A 295 37.58 -5.43 -0.35
C GLU A 295 38.30 -6.75 -0.10
N GLU A 296 39.61 -6.68 0.04
CA GLU A 296 40.49 -7.83 0.23
C GLU A 296 41.33 -7.63 1.50
N VAL A 297 41.50 -8.71 2.26
CA VAL A 297 42.46 -8.75 3.37
C VAL A 297 43.83 -9.12 2.82
N VAL A 298 44.85 -8.38 3.20
CA VAL A 298 46.24 -8.48 2.74
C VAL A 298 47.20 -8.54 3.92
N GLY A 299 48.39 -9.11 3.68
CA GLY A 299 49.41 -9.33 4.71
C GLY A 299 49.44 -10.78 5.19
N LYS A 300 50.64 -11.28 5.56
CA LYS A 300 50.80 -12.66 6.08
C LYS A 300 49.97 -12.92 7.33
N ASN A 301 49.72 -11.86 8.12
CA ASN A 301 48.95 -11.91 9.36
C ASN A 301 47.47 -11.51 9.18
N LYS A 302 47.01 -11.26 7.94
CA LYS A 302 45.64 -10.82 7.63
C LYS A 302 45.19 -9.56 8.38
N ASP A 303 46.13 -8.66 8.64
CA ASP A 303 45.96 -7.47 9.48
C ASP A 303 45.56 -6.22 8.70
N LYS A 304 45.68 -6.22 7.37
CA LYS A 304 45.43 -5.04 6.54
C LYS A 304 44.27 -5.27 5.58
N ILE A 305 43.37 -4.32 5.51
CA ILE A 305 42.28 -4.31 4.52
C ILE A 305 42.67 -3.33 3.41
N ARG A 306 42.37 -3.70 2.17
CA ARG A 306 42.43 -2.78 1.03
C ARG A 306 41.12 -2.81 0.26
N SER A 307 40.66 -1.63 -0.10
CA SER A 307 39.41 -1.42 -0.82
C SER A 307 39.68 -0.80 -2.18
N PHE A 308 38.99 -1.29 -3.21
CA PHE A 308 39.20 -0.88 -4.59
C PHE A 308 37.97 -1.26 -5.44
N PHE A 309 37.99 -0.89 -6.72
CA PHE A 309 36.90 -1.17 -7.65
C PHE A 309 37.39 -1.98 -8.86
N LYS A 310 36.46 -2.71 -9.50
CA LYS A 310 36.70 -3.46 -10.75
C LYS A 310 35.64 -3.17 -11.79
N ILE A 311 35.97 -3.35 -13.07
CA ILE A 311 35.04 -3.43 -14.19
C ILE A 311 35.05 -4.87 -14.70
N GLU A 312 33.96 -5.61 -14.54
CA GLU A 312 33.98 -7.06 -14.74
C GLU A 312 33.37 -7.54 -16.06
N THR A 313 32.31 -6.89 -16.52
CA THR A 313 31.46 -7.40 -17.62
C THR A 313 31.19 -6.35 -18.69
N HIS A 314 32.10 -5.39 -18.85
CA HIS A 314 31.96 -4.37 -19.89
C HIS A 314 32.16 -5.02 -21.28
N PRO A 315 31.23 -4.87 -22.25
CA PRO A 315 31.31 -5.54 -23.55
C PRO A 315 32.57 -5.25 -24.36
N LYS A 316 33.13 -4.04 -24.18
CA LYS A 316 34.37 -3.59 -24.83
C LYS A 316 35.67 -4.01 -24.11
N LEU A 317 35.58 -4.82 -23.04
CA LEU A 317 36.75 -5.35 -22.32
C LEU A 317 36.81 -6.88 -22.45
N GLU A 318 37.93 -7.40 -22.92
CA GLU A 318 38.17 -8.87 -22.95
C GLU A 318 38.44 -9.46 -21.56
N LYS A 319 38.98 -8.65 -20.64
CA LYS A 319 39.36 -9.06 -19.28
C LYS A 319 38.90 -8.03 -18.25
N ILE A 320 38.73 -8.50 -17.01
CA ILE A 320 38.38 -7.67 -15.87
C ILE A 320 39.40 -6.54 -15.72
N TRP A 321 38.93 -5.29 -15.70
CA TRP A 321 39.77 -4.14 -15.40
C TRP A 321 39.78 -3.91 -13.89
N THR A 322 40.97 -3.88 -13.28
CA THR A 322 41.11 -3.64 -11.84
C THR A 322 41.65 -2.24 -11.61
N GLY A 323 40.90 -1.42 -10.85
CA GLY A 323 41.35 -0.10 -10.43
C GLY A 323 42.49 -0.17 -9.41
N THR A 324 43.02 1.00 -9.04
CA THR A 324 44.13 1.08 -8.07
C THR A 324 43.76 0.46 -6.72
N LYS A 325 44.65 -0.41 -6.22
CA LYS A 325 44.53 -1.06 -4.91
C LYS A 325 45.33 -0.34 -3.81
N SER A 326 45.95 0.80 -4.12
CA SER A 326 46.80 1.54 -3.18
C SER A 326 45.96 2.13 -2.03
N ASN A 327 46.38 1.92 -0.79
CA ASN A 327 45.74 2.56 0.37
C ASN A 327 46.10 4.06 0.50
N LYS A 328 47.04 4.57 -0.32
CA LYS A 328 47.39 6.00 -0.35
C LYS A 328 46.34 6.86 -1.07
N ILE A 329 45.49 6.24 -1.88
CA ILE A 329 44.48 6.94 -2.70
C ILE A 329 43.12 6.83 -2.00
N PRO A 330 42.44 7.95 -1.68
CA PRO A 330 41.10 7.96 -1.10
C PRO A 330 40.08 7.19 -1.94
N ILE A 331 39.11 6.54 -1.29
CA ILE A 331 38.15 5.66 -1.98
C ILE A 331 37.27 6.40 -3.00
N LEU A 332 36.90 7.65 -2.72
CA LEU A 332 36.11 8.48 -3.63
C LEU A 332 36.91 8.81 -4.90
N GLU A 333 38.21 9.07 -4.77
CA GLU A 333 39.10 9.31 -5.91
C GLU A 333 39.27 8.03 -6.75
N LYS A 334 39.40 6.86 -6.11
CA LYS A 334 39.40 5.57 -6.82
C LYS A 334 38.12 5.35 -7.62
N LEU A 335 36.97 5.76 -7.06
CA LEU A 335 35.69 5.68 -7.74
C LEU A 335 35.63 6.62 -8.95
N THR A 336 36.08 7.86 -8.80
CA THR A 336 36.16 8.83 -9.92
C THR A 336 37.01 8.29 -11.06
N ILE A 337 38.19 7.75 -10.74
CA ILE A 337 39.11 7.17 -11.74
C ILE A 337 38.44 6.02 -12.49
N ILE A 338 37.84 5.06 -11.79
CA ILE A 338 37.27 3.88 -12.46
C ILE A 338 35.98 4.19 -13.22
N ASN A 339 35.17 5.14 -12.75
CA ASN A 339 34.01 5.63 -13.48
C ASN A 339 34.44 6.30 -14.79
N LYS A 340 35.52 7.09 -14.75
CA LYS A 340 36.10 7.68 -15.97
C LYS A 340 36.48 6.61 -16.99
N VAL A 341 37.09 5.50 -16.56
CA VAL A 341 37.41 4.38 -17.48
C VAL A 341 36.16 3.82 -18.16
N VAL A 342 35.03 3.72 -17.45
CA VAL A 342 33.77 3.30 -18.08
C VAL A 342 33.26 4.36 -19.04
N ASP A 343 33.28 5.63 -18.66
CA ASP A 343 32.84 6.74 -19.52
C ASP A 343 33.71 6.83 -20.79
N ASP A 344 35.03 6.62 -20.68
CA ASP A 344 35.97 6.54 -21.81
C ASP A 344 35.63 5.36 -22.73
N LEU A 345 35.40 4.16 -22.18
CA LEU A 345 35.01 2.98 -22.97
C LEU A 345 33.68 3.21 -23.70
N GLU A 346 32.69 3.84 -23.07
CA GLU A 346 31.41 4.18 -23.72
C GLU A 346 31.59 5.15 -24.90
N ASN A 347 32.65 5.97 -24.89
CA ASN A 347 33.06 6.88 -25.97
C ASN A 347 34.14 6.30 -26.91
N ASP A 348 34.34 4.97 -26.89
CA ASP A 348 35.33 4.28 -27.74
C ASP A 348 36.79 4.71 -27.50
N ILE A 349 37.07 5.22 -26.30
CA ILE A 349 38.41 5.53 -25.81
C ILE A 349 38.89 4.35 -24.97
N PHE A 350 39.82 3.57 -25.53
CA PHE A 350 40.33 2.37 -24.89
C PHE A 350 41.50 2.70 -23.95
N PRO A 351 41.55 2.10 -22.76
CA PRO A 351 42.72 2.20 -21.91
C PRO A 351 43.95 1.66 -22.64
N ALA A 352 45.10 2.30 -22.48
CA ALA A 352 46.36 1.77 -22.99
C ALA A 352 46.53 0.31 -22.51
N LYS A 353 46.82 -0.62 -23.43
CA LYS A 353 47.04 -2.04 -23.11
C LYS A 353 47.99 -2.12 -21.90
N ILE A 354 47.48 -2.59 -20.76
CA ILE A 354 48.30 -2.85 -19.59
C ILE A 354 49.25 -3.98 -19.99
N ALA A 355 50.48 -3.62 -20.39
CA ALA A 355 51.59 -4.53 -20.30
C ALA A 355 51.67 -4.94 -18.84
N THR A 356 51.45 -6.23 -18.58
CA THR A 356 51.61 -6.87 -17.28
C THR A 356 52.98 -6.50 -16.71
N LEU A 357 53.04 -5.41 -15.93
CA LEU A 357 54.16 -5.11 -15.06
C LEU A 357 54.07 -6.11 -13.92
N LYS A 358 54.79 -7.22 -14.08
CA LYS A 358 55.21 -8.06 -12.97
C LYS A 358 56.01 -7.16 -12.03
N ILE A 359 55.45 -6.87 -10.86
CA ILE A 359 56.20 -6.41 -9.69
C ILE A 359 55.95 -7.43 -8.60
#